data_AF-A0A9D7EBX6-F1
#
_entry.id   AF-A0A9D7EBX6-F1
#
_cell.length_a   1.000
_cell.length_b   1.000
_cell.length_c   1.000
_cell.angle_alpha   90.00
_cell.angle_beta   90.00
_cell.angle_gamma   90.00
#
_symmetry.space_group_name_H-M   'P 1'
#
loop_
_entity.id
_entity.type
_entity.pdbx_description
1 polymer ?
#
loop_
_entity_poly.entity_id
_entity_poly.type
_entity_poly.pdbx_seq_one_letter_code
_entity_poly.pdbx_strand_id
1 'polypeptide(L)'
;MRTKLTLVMFAALFLVAVPLFGQITINQSDSPNSLGTNSRSTSMTSFPVQTLDWLALSAGTGGGHTWDFSNIAFDLGFYSSTVVAAGTVPGSSYFPGADKAWATGSLQSWTFFSTPTNEIRMHGTFTTFGVAPNLDTIKIVYDEPSLQYKFPVTGNSNWITKWRYTLDTFDHDTLLYSNTVKDSIQWVCDAWGTIKYKNRQVSAIRAKGTMYITSTVSYPGQTPIVTQVSTDHLQFMTVDYNGAGVYVTRSVYPSGTSYSGSADYRFVQATTPVYEVSSSTLPSDFSVEQNSPNPFNPETSISYSIAKSAPVTFEVFDILGRTVWEENFGTQSAGAYRIQWNGRDRSGAPLASGVYLYRLTAGENSSTRKMMLLK
;
A
#
# COMPACT_ATOMS: atom_id res chain seq x y z
N MET A 1 33.05 -69.20 -10.78
CA MET A 1 31.88 -69.43 -9.92
C MET A 1 32.01 -68.48 -8.73
N ARG A 2 31.09 -67.52 -8.59
CA ARG A 2 31.13 -66.45 -7.58
C ARG A 2 30.72 -67.00 -6.21
N THR A 3 31.46 -66.67 -5.17
CA THR A 3 30.91 -66.56 -3.80
C THR A 3 31.54 -65.35 -3.13
N LYS A 4 30.74 -64.28 -2.97
CA LYS A 4 31.07 -63.09 -2.18
C LYS A 4 30.71 -63.37 -0.73
N LEU A 5 31.66 -63.11 0.16
CA LEU A 5 31.47 -63.00 1.60
C LEU A 5 30.93 -61.60 1.91
N THR A 6 29.89 -61.55 2.74
CA THR A 6 29.25 -60.32 3.24
C THR A 6 30.13 -59.67 4.31
N LEU A 7 30.42 -58.38 4.20
CA LEU A 7 30.92 -57.56 5.31
C LEU A 7 30.00 -56.34 5.45
N VAL A 8 29.37 -56.26 6.63
CA VAL A 8 28.52 -55.16 7.09
C VAL A 8 29.43 -54.00 7.50
N MET A 9 29.18 -52.79 7.00
CA MET A 9 29.77 -51.57 7.54
C MET A 9 28.67 -50.53 7.76
N PHE A 10 28.54 -50.12 9.02
CA PHE A 10 27.71 -49.02 9.50
C PHE A 10 28.16 -47.71 8.85
N ALA A 11 27.25 -47.01 8.19
CA ALA A 11 27.39 -45.59 7.88
C ALA A 11 26.34 -44.83 8.70
N ALA A 12 26.80 -44.10 9.72
CA ALA A 12 25.99 -43.18 10.49
C ALA A 12 25.48 -42.07 9.57
N LEU A 13 24.19 -42.09 9.24
CA LEU A 13 23.52 -40.97 8.59
C LEU A 13 23.35 -39.87 9.64
N PHE A 14 24.19 -38.84 9.57
CA PHE A 14 23.86 -37.54 10.17
C PHE A 14 22.65 -36.99 9.40
N LEU A 15 21.46 -37.21 9.96
CA LEU A 15 20.27 -36.43 9.63
C LEU A 15 20.52 -35.01 10.14
N VAL A 16 21.19 -34.18 9.32
CA VAL A 16 20.99 -32.74 9.42
C VAL A 16 19.56 -32.53 8.95
N ALA A 17 18.64 -32.41 9.91
CA ALA A 17 17.33 -31.88 9.67
C ALA A 17 17.52 -30.44 9.19
N VAL A 18 17.62 -30.26 7.87
CA VAL A 18 17.34 -28.96 7.27
C VAL A 18 15.92 -28.65 7.72
N PRO A 19 15.66 -27.52 8.39
CA PRO A 19 14.29 -27.13 8.63
C PRO A 19 13.62 -27.05 7.26
N LEU A 20 12.73 -28.00 6.97
CA LEU A 20 11.76 -27.88 5.89
C LEU A 20 10.96 -26.64 6.25
N PHE A 21 11.38 -25.47 5.76
CA PHE A 21 10.56 -24.28 5.79
C PHE A 21 9.28 -24.64 5.03
N GLY A 22 8.22 -24.92 5.80
CA GLY A 22 6.91 -25.23 5.25
C GLY A 22 6.52 -24.16 4.24
N GLN A 23 5.87 -24.58 3.16
CA GLN A 23 5.35 -23.70 2.13
C GLN A 23 4.58 -22.54 2.79
N ILE A 24 5.02 -21.31 2.54
CA ILE A 24 4.31 -20.12 3.01
C ILE A 24 2.94 -20.12 2.35
N THR A 25 1.91 -19.84 3.14
CA THR A 25 0.54 -19.66 2.68
C THR A 25 0.08 -18.27 3.09
N ILE A 26 -0.31 -17.45 2.13
CA ILE A 26 -0.87 -16.11 2.37
C ILE A 26 -2.37 -16.23 2.15
N ASN A 27 -3.16 -16.00 3.18
CA ASN A 27 -4.61 -15.99 3.13
C ASN A 27 -5.12 -14.55 2.96
N GLN A 28 -6.39 -14.40 2.57
CA GLN A 28 -7.02 -13.09 2.48
C GLN A 28 -7.08 -12.38 3.85
N SER A 29 -7.20 -13.15 4.95
CA SER A 29 -7.15 -12.65 6.33
C SER A 29 -5.81 -12.02 6.69
N ASP A 30 -4.74 -12.39 5.99
CA ASP A 30 -3.40 -11.81 6.18
C ASP A 30 -3.30 -10.43 5.47
N SER A 31 -4.37 -10.01 4.78
CA SER A 31 -4.52 -8.70 4.12
C SER A 31 -5.67 -7.85 4.69
N PRO A 32 -5.74 -7.60 6.02
CA PRO A 32 -6.88 -6.91 6.65
C PRO A 32 -7.12 -5.48 6.13
N ASN A 33 -6.11 -4.82 5.59
CA ASN A 33 -6.21 -3.48 5.00
C ASN A 33 -6.92 -3.46 3.64
N SER A 34 -6.89 -4.57 2.89
CA SER A 34 -7.75 -4.73 1.72
C SER A 34 -9.22 -4.90 2.12
N LEU A 35 -9.49 -5.19 3.41
CA LEU A 35 -10.82 -5.50 3.92
C LEU A 35 -11.47 -4.35 4.72
N GLY A 36 -10.77 -3.24 4.99
CA GLY A 36 -11.38 -1.98 5.43
C GLY A 36 -11.19 -1.58 6.90
N THR A 37 -10.10 -1.98 7.55
CA THR A 37 -9.70 -1.33 8.82
C THR A 37 -8.86 -0.08 8.54
N ASN A 38 -9.13 1.03 9.24
CA ASN A 38 -8.43 2.33 9.15
C ASN A 38 -6.89 2.19 9.07
N SER A 39 -6.36 2.01 7.86
CA SER A 39 -4.95 1.70 7.63
C SER A 39 -4.34 2.75 6.72
N ARG A 40 -3.36 3.50 7.22
CA ARG A 40 -2.45 4.23 6.33
C ARG A 40 -1.59 3.19 5.59
N SER A 41 -1.48 3.31 4.28
CA SER A 41 -0.57 2.46 3.50
C SER A 41 0.38 3.34 2.72
N THR A 42 1.69 3.17 2.94
CA THR A 42 2.72 3.92 2.23
C THR A 42 3.06 3.18 0.93
N SER A 43 2.53 3.67 -0.18
CA SER A 43 2.91 3.18 -1.51
C SER A 43 3.99 4.07 -2.09
N MET A 44 5.08 3.47 -2.58
CA MET A 44 6.25 4.19 -3.05
C MET A 44 6.40 4.13 -4.56
N THR A 45 6.93 5.18 -5.17
CA THR A 45 7.28 5.19 -6.59
C THR A 45 8.77 5.38 -6.82
N SER A 46 9.33 4.40 -7.54
CA SER A 46 10.53 4.38 -8.40
C SER A 46 11.92 4.60 -7.79
N PHE A 47 12.82 3.64 -8.03
CA PHE A 47 14.28 3.78 -7.89
C PHE A 47 14.96 4.03 -9.22
N PRO A 48 16.10 4.74 -9.23
CA PRO A 48 16.98 4.78 -10.38
C PRO A 48 17.44 3.38 -10.81
N VAL A 49 17.37 3.17 -12.12
CA VAL A 49 17.54 1.95 -12.92
C VAL A 49 18.80 1.12 -12.64
N GLN A 50 19.85 1.67 -12.01
CA GLN A 50 21.21 1.09 -12.05
C GLN A 50 21.57 0.13 -10.90
N THR A 51 20.69 -0.11 -9.93
CA THR A 51 21.04 -0.87 -8.70
C THR A 51 20.39 -2.25 -8.58
N LEU A 52 19.49 -2.62 -9.49
CA LEU A 52 18.72 -3.87 -9.43
C LEU A 52 19.36 -4.96 -10.31
N ASP A 53 19.85 -6.02 -9.68
CA ASP A 53 20.24 -7.25 -10.39
C ASP A 53 19.01 -8.12 -10.65
N TRP A 54 18.36 -7.87 -11.80
CA TRP A 54 17.19 -8.63 -12.24
C TRP A 54 17.46 -10.13 -12.36
N LEU A 55 18.65 -10.54 -12.82
CA LEU A 55 18.99 -11.94 -12.99
C LEU A 55 19.06 -12.63 -11.63
N ALA A 56 19.68 -11.99 -10.63
CA ALA A 56 19.68 -12.50 -9.26
C ALA A 56 18.26 -12.59 -8.67
N LEU A 57 17.42 -11.58 -8.87
CA LEU A 57 16.04 -11.56 -8.34
C LEU A 57 15.13 -12.61 -8.99
N SER A 58 15.32 -12.87 -10.28
CA SER A 58 14.53 -13.81 -11.07
C SER A 58 15.06 -15.24 -11.06
N ALA A 59 16.26 -15.50 -10.53
CA ALA A 59 16.85 -16.84 -10.55
C ALA A 59 16.10 -17.88 -9.70
N GLY A 60 16.20 -19.15 -10.11
CA GLY A 60 15.76 -20.34 -9.36
C GLY A 60 14.25 -20.48 -9.18
N THR A 61 13.83 -21.63 -8.66
CA THR A 61 12.43 -21.95 -8.26
C THR A 61 12.45 -22.67 -6.90
N GLY A 62 11.30 -22.87 -6.27
CA GLY A 62 11.18 -23.60 -5.00
C GLY A 62 11.52 -22.76 -3.76
N GLY A 63 11.89 -23.43 -2.66
CA GLY A 63 12.12 -22.80 -1.36
C GLY A 63 13.57 -22.42 -1.07
N GLY A 64 13.77 -21.62 -0.02
CA GLY A 64 15.09 -21.31 0.54
C GLY A 64 15.79 -20.10 -0.09
N HIS A 65 15.07 -19.31 -0.90
CA HIS A 65 15.63 -18.12 -1.54
C HIS A 65 15.84 -16.99 -0.53
N THR A 66 16.82 -16.12 -0.82
CA THR A 66 17.01 -14.86 -0.10
C THR A 66 17.13 -13.74 -1.11
N TRP A 67 16.20 -12.78 -1.07
CA TRP A 67 16.21 -11.61 -1.94
C TRP A 67 16.63 -10.38 -1.12
N ASP A 68 17.76 -9.79 -1.46
CA ASP A 68 18.34 -8.68 -0.71
C ASP A 68 18.07 -7.33 -1.38
N PHE A 69 17.24 -6.52 -0.74
CA PHE A 69 16.92 -5.16 -1.15
C PHE A 69 17.57 -4.12 -0.24
N SER A 70 18.50 -4.53 0.65
CA SER A 70 19.10 -3.65 1.66
C SER A 70 19.90 -2.49 1.07
N ASN A 71 20.44 -2.67 -0.14
CA ASN A 71 21.20 -1.64 -0.87
C ASN A 71 20.31 -0.70 -1.69
N ILE A 72 18.99 -0.91 -1.71
CA ILE A 72 18.06 -0.05 -2.42
C ILE A 72 17.54 1.01 -1.46
N ALA A 73 17.88 2.27 -1.74
CA ALA A 73 17.34 3.41 -1.01
C ALA A 73 15.95 3.73 -1.56
N PHE A 74 14.92 3.28 -0.84
CA PHE A 74 13.55 3.57 -1.24
C PHE A 74 13.19 5.06 -0.96
N ASP A 75 12.74 5.84 -1.96
CA ASP A 75 12.39 7.27 -1.81
C ASP A 75 10.98 7.37 -1.24
N LEU A 76 10.92 7.51 0.09
CA LEU A 76 9.71 7.42 0.90
C LEU A 76 8.83 8.66 0.72
N GLY A 77 8.11 8.70 -0.40
CA GLY A 77 6.90 9.52 -0.52
C GLY A 77 5.82 8.98 0.41
N PHE A 78 5.32 9.80 1.34
CA PHE A 78 4.22 9.42 2.23
C PHE A 78 2.88 9.70 1.54
N TYR A 79 2.13 8.65 1.20
CA TYR A 79 0.73 8.79 0.86
C TYR A 79 -0.07 8.09 1.95
N SER A 80 -0.94 8.81 2.68
CA SER A 80 -1.94 8.14 3.50
C SER A 80 -3.06 7.67 2.59
N SER A 81 -3.17 6.36 2.36
CA SER A 81 -4.39 5.79 1.78
C SER A 81 -5.43 5.53 2.87
N THR A 82 -6.70 5.82 2.66
CA THR A 82 -7.79 5.33 3.55
C THR A 82 -8.79 4.52 2.76
N VAL A 83 -9.26 3.39 3.30
CA VAL A 83 -10.38 2.64 2.72
C VAL A 83 -11.68 3.27 3.17
N VAL A 84 -12.51 3.66 2.21
CA VAL A 84 -13.86 4.17 2.45
C VAL A 84 -14.86 3.37 1.63
N ALA A 85 -16.15 3.51 1.95
CA ALA A 85 -17.20 2.90 1.12
C ALA A 85 -17.18 3.55 -0.27
N ALA A 86 -17.28 2.74 -1.33
CA ALA A 86 -17.19 3.25 -2.71
C ALA A 86 -18.22 4.36 -2.98
N GLY A 87 -19.46 4.19 -2.51
CA GLY A 87 -20.54 5.15 -2.72
C GLY A 87 -20.39 6.50 -2.02
N THR A 88 -19.38 6.69 -1.15
CA THR A 88 -19.18 7.95 -0.40
C THR A 88 -18.15 8.87 -1.02
N VAL A 89 -17.56 8.50 -2.17
CA VAL A 89 -16.52 9.28 -2.84
C VAL A 89 -16.89 9.66 -4.28
N PRO A 90 -16.33 10.77 -4.81
CA PRO A 90 -16.51 11.17 -6.21
C PRO A 90 -16.15 10.07 -7.21
N GLY A 91 -16.85 10.02 -8.32
CA GLY A 91 -16.58 9.08 -9.42
C GLY A 91 -17.11 7.65 -9.20
N SER A 92 -17.72 7.35 -8.05
CA SER A 92 -18.24 6.02 -7.73
C SER A 92 -19.26 5.47 -8.73
N SER A 93 -20.04 6.33 -9.38
CA SER A 93 -20.99 5.97 -10.44
C SER A 93 -20.33 5.33 -11.67
N TYR A 94 -19.03 5.54 -11.89
CA TYR A 94 -18.30 4.95 -13.00
C TYR A 94 -17.82 3.51 -12.74
N PHE A 95 -17.95 3.01 -11.50
CA PHE A 95 -17.40 1.72 -11.07
C PHE A 95 -18.48 0.82 -10.45
N PRO A 96 -19.48 0.40 -11.24
CA PRO A 96 -20.55 -0.44 -10.74
C PRO A 96 -20.01 -1.77 -10.20
N GLY A 97 -20.41 -2.14 -8.99
CA GLY A 97 -19.99 -3.37 -8.31
C GLY A 97 -18.76 -3.24 -7.42
N ALA A 98 -18.11 -2.07 -7.38
CA ALA A 98 -17.15 -1.75 -6.33
C ALA A 98 -17.89 -1.51 -5.01
N ASP A 99 -17.39 -2.07 -3.91
CA ASP A 99 -17.92 -1.86 -2.56
C ASP A 99 -17.03 -0.92 -1.72
N LYS A 100 -15.76 -0.79 -2.10
CA LYS A 100 -14.72 -0.03 -1.40
C LYS A 100 -13.95 0.87 -2.37
N ALA A 101 -13.37 1.93 -1.82
CA ALA A 101 -12.42 2.79 -2.52
C ALA A 101 -11.22 3.14 -1.62
N TRP A 102 -10.02 3.14 -2.20
CA TRP A 102 -8.81 3.68 -1.57
C TRP A 102 -8.67 5.15 -1.95
N ALA A 103 -8.80 6.06 -0.98
CA ALA A 103 -8.48 7.48 -1.15
C ALA A 103 -7.01 7.72 -0.82
N THR A 104 -6.20 8.20 -1.78
CA THR A 104 -4.77 8.52 -1.56
C THR A 104 -4.58 9.99 -1.16
N GLY A 105 -3.41 10.31 -0.57
CA GLY A 105 -3.11 11.46 0.30
C GLY A 105 -3.37 12.90 -0.19
N SER A 106 -4.07 13.12 -1.30
CA SER A 106 -4.55 14.44 -1.74
C SER A 106 -6.08 14.57 -1.85
N LEU A 107 -6.85 13.58 -1.38
CA LEU A 107 -8.33 13.53 -1.52
C LEU A 107 -8.82 13.71 -2.97
N GLN A 108 -7.94 13.50 -3.94
CA GLN A 108 -8.16 13.82 -5.34
C GLN A 108 -7.96 12.60 -6.24
N SER A 109 -7.65 11.43 -5.67
CA SER A 109 -7.53 10.17 -6.39
C SER A 109 -8.12 9.02 -5.56
N TRP A 110 -8.95 8.21 -6.22
CA TRP A 110 -9.67 7.08 -5.63
C TRP A 110 -9.55 5.85 -6.50
N THR A 111 -9.12 4.74 -5.92
CA THR A 111 -9.11 3.43 -6.60
C THR A 111 -10.24 2.57 -6.07
N PHE A 112 -11.14 2.16 -6.95
CA PHE A 112 -12.35 1.41 -6.65
C PHE A 112 -12.11 -0.08 -6.78
N PHE A 113 -12.55 -0.83 -5.78
CA PHE A 113 -12.34 -2.27 -5.74
C PHE A 113 -13.46 -3.00 -5.02
N SER A 114 -13.42 -4.32 -5.14
CA SER A 114 -14.27 -5.25 -4.40
C SER A 114 -13.43 -6.39 -3.83
N THR A 115 -13.89 -6.94 -2.71
CA THR A 115 -13.25 -8.10 -2.09
C THR A 115 -14.22 -9.27 -1.94
N PRO A 116 -14.58 -9.96 -3.04
CA PRO A 116 -15.26 -11.24 -2.95
C PRO A 116 -14.45 -12.24 -2.11
N THR A 117 -15.08 -13.34 -1.72
CA THR A 117 -14.42 -14.40 -0.94
C THR A 117 -13.13 -14.85 -1.65
N ASN A 118 -12.00 -14.73 -0.94
CA ASN A 118 -10.67 -15.12 -1.38
C ASN A 118 -10.11 -14.36 -2.60
N GLU A 119 -10.65 -13.19 -2.95
CA GLU A 119 -10.17 -12.41 -4.11
C GLU A 119 -10.11 -10.90 -3.81
N ILE A 120 -9.25 -10.20 -4.54
CA ILE A 120 -9.26 -8.74 -4.64
C ILE A 120 -9.42 -8.37 -6.11
N ARG A 121 -10.46 -7.60 -6.44
CA ARG A 121 -10.77 -7.18 -7.81
C ARG A 121 -10.83 -5.67 -7.93
N MET A 122 -10.06 -5.11 -8.86
CA MET A 122 -10.03 -3.67 -9.14
C MET A 122 -11.03 -3.31 -10.22
N HIS A 123 -11.86 -2.31 -9.95
CA HIS A 123 -12.86 -1.78 -10.89
C HIS A 123 -12.37 -0.54 -11.63
N GLY A 124 -11.46 0.22 -11.03
CA GLY A 124 -10.79 1.32 -11.71
C GLY A 124 -10.25 2.38 -10.78
N THR A 125 -9.85 3.51 -11.36
CA THR A 125 -9.35 4.67 -10.63
C THR A 125 -9.98 5.93 -11.17
N PHE A 126 -10.31 6.87 -10.29
CA PHE A 126 -10.78 8.20 -10.63
C PHE A 126 -9.91 9.23 -9.95
N THR A 127 -9.47 10.23 -10.68
CA THR A 127 -8.60 11.29 -10.19
C THR A 127 -9.10 12.63 -10.70
N THR A 128 -9.15 13.64 -9.83
CA THR A 128 -9.51 15.03 -10.15
C THR A 128 -8.35 15.93 -9.78
N PHE A 129 -7.98 16.90 -10.61
CA PHE A 129 -6.94 17.88 -10.32
C PHE A 129 -7.38 19.27 -10.78
N GLY A 130 -6.78 20.33 -10.23
CA GLY A 130 -7.20 21.70 -10.48
C GLY A 130 -7.93 22.34 -9.29
N VAL A 131 -8.55 23.51 -9.52
CA VAL A 131 -9.23 24.31 -8.48
C VAL A 131 -10.72 24.37 -8.79
N ALA A 132 -11.56 24.08 -7.79
CA ALA A 132 -13.01 24.17 -7.95
C ALA A 132 -13.43 25.58 -8.45
N PRO A 133 -14.43 25.70 -9.34
CA PRO A 133 -15.31 24.64 -9.86
C PRO A 133 -14.76 23.87 -11.07
N ASN A 134 -13.51 24.15 -11.45
CA ASN A 134 -12.92 23.87 -12.76
C ASN A 134 -11.86 22.77 -12.62
N LEU A 135 -12.32 21.52 -12.49
CA LEU A 135 -11.45 20.37 -12.26
C LEU A 135 -11.24 19.56 -13.55
N ASP A 136 -9.99 19.28 -13.85
CA ASP A 136 -9.62 18.28 -14.83
C ASP A 136 -9.73 16.89 -14.23
N THR A 137 -10.01 15.89 -15.06
CA THR A 137 -10.27 14.54 -14.58
C THR A 137 -9.53 13.48 -15.38
N ILE A 138 -9.05 12.46 -14.66
CA ILE A 138 -8.54 11.22 -15.21
C ILE A 138 -9.41 10.09 -14.68
N LYS A 139 -9.93 9.27 -15.58
CA LYS A 139 -10.79 8.13 -15.24
C LYS A 139 -10.26 6.88 -15.93
N ILE A 140 -9.87 5.89 -15.14
CA ILE A 140 -9.48 4.55 -15.59
C ILE A 140 -10.61 3.60 -15.25
N VAL A 141 -11.36 3.12 -16.23
CA VAL A 141 -12.44 2.13 -16.03
C VAL A 141 -11.99 0.79 -16.59
N TYR A 142 -11.95 -0.25 -15.75
CA TYR A 142 -11.70 -1.59 -16.27
C TYR A 142 -12.97 -2.17 -16.91
N ASP A 143 -12.86 -2.69 -18.14
CA ASP A 143 -13.93 -3.35 -18.89
C ASP A 143 -14.59 -4.48 -18.06
N GLU A 144 -13.78 -5.17 -17.26
CA GLU A 144 -14.19 -6.16 -16.27
C GLU A 144 -13.31 -5.99 -15.00
N PRO A 145 -13.83 -6.25 -13.78
CA PRO A 145 -13.03 -6.10 -12.57
C PRO A 145 -11.78 -6.99 -12.60
N SER A 146 -10.62 -6.33 -12.61
CA SER A 146 -9.32 -6.96 -12.77
C SER A 146 -8.92 -7.72 -11.51
N LEU A 147 -8.76 -9.04 -11.61
CA LEU A 147 -8.28 -9.88 -10.52
C LEU A 147 -6.82 -9.52 -10.18
N GLN A 148 -6.60 -8.88 -9.03
CA GLN A 148 -5.25 -8.54 -8.56
C GLN A 148 -4.61 -9.70 -7.81
N TYR A 149 -5.37 -10.32 -6.91
CA TYR A 149 -4.90 -11.41 -6.07
C TYR A 149 -5.98 -12.48 -5.93
N LYS A 150 -5.51 -13.73 -5.89
CA LYS A 150 -6.32 -14.90 -5.58
C LYS A 150 -5.72 -15.59 -4.36
N PHE A 151 -6.52 -15.74 -3.31
CA PHE A 151 -6.13 -16.37 -2.07
C PHE A 151 -6.67 -17.82 -1.99
N PRO A 152 -6.04 -18.70 -1.19
CA PRO A 152 -4.73 -18.51 -0.61
C PRO A 152 -3.62 -18.51 -1.68
N VAL A 153 -2.58 -17.73 -1.45
CA VAL A 153 -1.36 -17.75 -2.26
C VAL A 153 -0.37 -18.71 -1.61
N THR A 154 0.04 -19.72 -2.36
CA THR A 154 1.03 -20.72 -1.95
C THR A 154 2.06 -20.90 -3.08
N GLY A 155 3.12 -21.65 -2.83
CA GLY A 155 3.98 -22.14 -3.94
C GLY A 155 3.14 -22.84 -5.02
N ASN A 156 3.36 -22.51 -6.28
CA ASN A 156 2.61 -22.94 -7.47
C ASN A 156 1.21 -22.32 -7.64
N SER A 157 0.76 -21.42 -6.76
CA SER A 157 -0.42 -20.60 -7.04
C SER A 157 -0.24 -19.85 -8.36
N ASN A 158 -1.31 -19.81 -9.15
CA ASN A 158 -1.33 -19.10 -10.42
C ASN A 158 -2.68 -18.43 -10.62
N TRP A 159 -2.65 -17.29 -11.30
CA TRP A 159 -3.84 -16.55 -11.69
C TRP A 159 -3.55 -15.69 -12.90
N ILE A 160 -4.60 -15.15 -13.51
CA ILE A 160 -4.49 -14.22 -14.64
C ILE A 160 -5.07 -12.90 -14.19
N THR A 161 -4.24 -11.85 -14.22
CA THR A 161 -4.71 -10.47 -14.08
C THR A 161 -4.89 -9.92 -15.48
N LYS A 162 -6.09 -9.40 -15.77
CA LYS A 162 -6.38 -8.78 -17.06
C LYS A 162 -6.40 -7.28 -16.90
N TRP A 163 -5.74 -6.59 -17.81
CA TRP A 163 -5.73 -5.14 -17.90
C TRP A 163 -6.51 -4.77 -19.15
N ARG A 164 -7.82 -4.65 -18.98
CA ARG A 164 -8.71 -4.15 -20.01
C ARG A 164 -9.32 -2.91 -19.44
N TYR A 165 -8.83 -1.75 -19.85
CA TYR A 165 -9.32 -0.50 -19.32
C TYR A 165 -9.30 0.60 -20.37
N THR A 166 -10.15 1.58 -20.15
CA THR A 166 -10.10 2.86 -20.83
C THR A 166 -9.67 3.93 -19.83
N LEU A 167 -8.60 4.65 -20.18
CA LEU A 167 -8.13 5.87 -19.53
C LEU A 167 -8.65 7.05 -20.33
N ASP A 168 -9.64 7.76 -19.79
CA ASP A 168 -10.12 9.03 -20.32
C ASP A 168 -9.46 10.18 -19.57
N THR A 169 -8.96 11.18 -20.31
CA THR A 169 -8.46 12.44 -19.75
C THR A 169 -9.30 13.60 -20.25
N PHE A 170 -9.79 14.43 -19.34
CA PHE A 170 -10.65 15.57 -19.63
C PHE A 170 -9.99 16.87 -19.18
N ASP A 171 -10.18 17.91 -19.99
CA ASP A 171 -10.04 19.32 -19.62
C ASP A 171 -11.44 19.81 -19.25
N HIS A 172 -11.71 19.92 -17.95
CA HIS A 172 -13.07 20.11 -17.41
C HIS A 172 -14.06 19.05 -17.97
N ASP A 173 -14.97 19.47 -18.86
CA ASP A 173 -15.97 18.60 -19.52
C ASP A 173 -15.56 18.17 -20.95
N THR A 174 -14.40 18.62 -21.43
CA THR A 174 -13.92 18.34 -22.79
C THR A 174 -12.97 17.14 -22.77
N LEU A 175 -13.35 16.05 -23.46
CA LEU A 175 -12.46 14.90 -23.64
C LEU A 175 -11.24 15.30 -24.47
N LEU A 176 -10.06 15.24 -23.87
CA LEU A 176 -8.79 15.51 -24.56
C LEU A 176 -8.34 14.30 -25.38
N TYR A 177 -8.26 13.16 -24.71
CA TYR A 177 -7.91 11.88 -25.34
C TYR A 177 -8.41 10.70 -24.51
N SER A 178 -8.58 9.57 -25.19
CA SER A 178 -8.89 8.28 -24.59
C SER A 178 -7.79 7.29 -24.96
N ASN A 179 -7.29 6.54 -23.98
CA ASN A 179 -6.36 5.44 -24.18
C ASN A 179 -7.01 4.13 -23.75
N THR A 180 -7.22 3.22 -24.69
CA THR A 180 -7.69 1.87 -24.39
C THR A 180 -6.51 0.92 -24.35
N VAL A 181 -6.38 0.21 -23.23
CA VAL A 181 -5.37 -0.81 -23.01
C VAL A 181 -6.04 -2.17 -22.88
N LYS A 182 -5.55 -3.17 -23.62
CA LYS A 182 -6.00 -4.55 -23.52
C LYS A 182 -4.82 -5.49 -23.40
N ASP A 183 -4.77 -6.20 -22.28
CA ASP A 183 -3.69 -7.12 -21.96
C ASP A 183 -4.04 -8.07 -20.81
N SER A 184 -3.14 -9.01 -20.54
CA SER A 184 -3.14 -9.86 -19.36
C SER A 184 -1.74 -10.28 -18.97
N ILE A 185 -1.53 -10.45 -17.67
CA ILE A 185 -0.37 -11.11 -17.09
C ILE A 185 -0.79 -12.44 -16.48
N GLN A 186 -0.07 -13.51 -16.85
CA GLN A 186 -0.19 -14.81 -16.19
C GLN A 186 0.83 -14.87 -15.06
N TRP A 187 0.32 -14.89 -13.83
CA TRP A 187 1.13 -14.98 -12.63
C TRP A 187 1.39 -16.43 -12.25
N VAL A 188 2.63 -16.74 -11.91
CA VAL A 188 3.04 -18.05 -11.35
C VAL A 188 3.90 -17.82 -10.12
N CYS A 189 3.44 -18.32 -8.97
CA CYS A 189 4.22 -18.36 -7.74
C CYS A 189 5.26 -19.47 -7.83
N ASP A 190 6.49 -19.12 -8.18
CA ASP A 190 7.52 -20.08 -8.54
C ASP A 190 8.61 -20.27 -7.47
N ALA A 191 8.70 -19.36 -6.49
CA ALA A 191 9.69 -19.43 -5.42
C ALA A 191 9.18 -18.85 -4.10
N TRP A 192 9.77 -19.30 -2.99
CA TRP A 192 9.53 -18.76 -1.65
C TRP A 192 10.82 -18.69 -0.84
N GLY A 193 10.85 -17.78 0.12
CA GLY A 193 12.07 -17.48 0.86
C GLY A 193 11.92 -16.25 1.73
N THR A 194 12.99 -15.48 1.82
CA THR A 194 13.09 -14.31 2.70
C THR A 194 13.51 -13.07 1.92
N ILE A 195 12.78 -11.97 2.09
CA ILE A 195 13.21 -10.63 1.68
C ILE A 195 14.03 -10.03 2.81
N LYS A 196 15.22 -9.51 2.50
CA LYS A 196 16.01 -8.65 3.40
C LYS A 196 15.85 -7.20 2.96
N TYR A 197 15.54 -6.34 3.91
CA TYR A 197 15.46 -4.90 3.64
C TYR A 197 15.80 -4.10 4.90
N LYS A 198 16.77 -3.19 4.80
CA LYS A 198 17.33 -2.46 5.95
C LYS A 198 17.66 -3.46 7.07
N ASN A 199 17.08 -3.28 8.26
CA ASN A 199 17.29 -4.14 9.42
C ASN A 199 16.19 -5.20 9.59
N ARG A 200 15.40 -5.48 8.55
CA ARG A 200 14.26 -6.42 8.60
C ARG A 200 14.47 -7.60 7.65
N GLN A 201 13.91 -8.75 8.06
CA GLN A 201 13.80 -9.95 7.24
C GLN A 201 12.37 -10.47 7.31
N VAL A 202 11.74 -10.66 6.16
CA VAL A 202 10.33 -11.09 6.08
C VAL A 202 10.17 -12.25 5.12
N SER A 203 9.37 -13.23 5.50
CA SER A 203 9.03 -14.38 4.65
C SER A 203 8.18 -13.94 3.48
N ALA A 204 8.51 -14.41 2.27
CA ALA A 204 7.87 -13.99 1.03
C ALA A 204 7.67 -15.13 0.02
N ILE A 205 6.62 -14.99 -0.78
CA ILE A 205 6.36 -15.76 -2.01
C ILE A 205 6.61 -14.85 -3.20
N ARG A 206 7.40 -15.32 -4.17
CA ARG A 206 7.62 -14.64 -5.44
C ARG A 206 6.64 -15.17 -6.49
N ALA A 207 5.89 -14.26 -7.11
CA ALA A 207 5.15 -14.48 -8.34
C ALA A 207 5.86 -13.81 -9.51
N LYS A 208 5.86 -14.49 -10.67
CA LYS A 208 6.38 -13.95 -11.93
C LYS A 208 5.29 -13.87 -12.97
N GLY A 209 5.40 -12.91 -13.87
CA GLY A 209 4.62 -12.89 -15.09
C GLY A 209 5.17 -11.93 -16.13
N THR A 210 4.71 -12.07 -17.37
CA THR A 210 5.04 -11.19 -18.49
C THR A 210 3.73 -10.65 -19.07
N MET A 211 3.76 -9.39 -19.48
CA MET A 211 2.61 -8.61 -19.94
C MET A 211 2.93 -8.02 -21.33
N TYR A 212 1.99 -8.11 -22.28
CA TYR A 212 2.15 -7.67 -23.67
C TYR A 212 1.16 -6.55 -24.00
N ILE A 213 1.55 -5.32 -23.65
CA ILE A 213 0.65 -4.18 -23.58
C ILE A 213 0.36 -3.71 -24.99
N THR A 214 -0.90 -3.77 -25.41
CA THR A 214 -1.38 -3.02 -26.56
C THR A 214 -2.13 -1.79 -26.08
N SER A 215 -1.62 -0.60 -26.40
CA SER A 215 -2.25 0.69 -26.09
C SER A 215 -2.74 1.34 -27.38
N THR A 216 -3.98 1.81 -27.37
CA THR A 216 -4.60 2.54 -28.49
C THR A 216 -5.04 3.91 -28.00
N VAL A 217 -4.29 4.95 -28.38
CA VAL A 217 -4.56 6.35 -28.03
C VAL A 217 -5.39 6.99 -29.13
N SER A 218 -6.54 7.54 -28.78
CA SER A 218 -7.47 8.19 -29.70
C SER A 218 -7.67 9.65 -29.30
N TYR A 219 -7.50 10.55 -30.27
CA TYR A 219 -7.81 11.98 -30.14
C TYR A 219 -9.07 12.30 -30.97
N PRO A 220 -9.94 13.23 -30.52
CA PRO A 220 -11.11 13.64 -31.28
C PRO A 220 -10.76 14.07 -32.72
N GLY A 221 -11.37 13.41 -33.70
CA GLY A 221 -11.19 13.72 -35.12
C GLY A 221 -9.87 13.24 -35.76
N GLN A 222 -9.06 12.44 -35.06
CA GLN A 222 -7.78 11.94 -35.57
C GLN A 222 -7.74 10.40 -35.65
N THR A 223 -6.85 9.87 -36.50
CA THR A 223 -6.59 8.43 -36.57
C THR A 223 -5.93 7.95 -35.27
N PRO A 224 -6.41 6.83 -34.65
CA PRO A 224 -5.81 6.30 -33.43
C PRO A 224 -4.34 5.88 -33.61
N ILE A 225 -3.55 6.07 -32.57
CA ILE A 225 -2.15 5.64 -32.47
C ILE A 225 -2.11 4.33 -31.67
N VAL A 226 -1.50 3.29 -32.24
CA VAL A 226 -1.37 1.98 -31.59
C VAL A 226 0.09 1.71 -31.24
N THR A 227 0.36 1.33 -29.99
CA THR A 227 1.69 0.94 -29.51
C THR A 227 1.65 -0.42 -28.82
N GLN A 228 2.76 -1.16 -28.93
CA GLN A 228 2.94 -2.47 -28.29
C GLN A 228 4.24 -2.54 -27.49
N VAL A 229 4.17 -3.00 -26.24
CA VAL A 229 5.33 -3.10 -25.33
C VAL A 229 5.27 -4.42 -24.57
N SER A 230 6.42 -5.07 -24.35
CA SER A 230 6.53 -6.22 -23.44
C SER A 230 7.16 -5.81 -22.11
N THR A 231 6.56 -6.24 -21.01
CA THR A 231 7.04 -5.97 -19.66
C THR A 231 7.09 -7.27 -18.85
N ASP A 232 8.23 -7.54 -18.21
CA ASP A 232 8.37 -8.62 -17.24
C ASP A 232 8.15 -8.10 -15.82
N HIS A 233 7.56 -8.94 -14.97
CA HIS A 233 7.16 -8.58 -13.61
C HIS A 233 7.61 -9.63 -12.60
N LEU A 234 8.13 -9.15 -11.46
CA LEU A 234 8.34 -9.93 -10.24
C LEU A 234 7.55 -9.28 -9.12
N GLN A 235 6.74 -10.08 -8.42
CA GLN A 235 6.00 -9.64 -7.25
C GLN A 235 6.37 -10.52 -6.06
N PHE A 236 6.83 -9.90 -4.97
CA PHE A 236 7.17 -10.55 -3.73
C PHE A 236 6.11 -10.22 -2.70
N MET A 237 5.26 -11.19 -2.38
CA MET A 237 4.15 -11.07 -1.43
C MET A 237 4.57 -11.59 -0.06
N THR A 238 4.21 -10.89 1.01
CA THR A 238 4.60 -11.20 2.39
C THR A 238 3.38 -11.40 3.29
N VAL A 239 3.57 -12.12 4.41
CA VAL A 239 2.51 -12.42 5.41
C VAL A 239 2.46 -11.35 6.53
N ASP A 240 3.45 -10.46 6.61
CA ASP A 240 3.59 -9.52 7.73
C ASP A 240 2.67 -8.28 7.58
N TYR A 241 1.95 -7.95 8.66
CA TYR A 241 1.09 -6.79 8.85
C TYR A 241 1.79 -5.44 8.60
N ASN A 242 3.12 -5.40 8.68
CA ASN A 242 3.95 -4.23 8.36
C ASN A 242 4.50 -4.21 6.91
N GLY A 243 4.04 -5.18 6.11
CA GLY A 243 3.82 -5.09 4.67
C GLY A 243 4.98 -4.60 3.82
N ALA A 244 6.12 -5.28 3.78
CA ALA A 244 7.04 -5.11 2.66
C ALA A 244 6.61 -6.06 1.54
N GLY A 245 5.66 -5.64 0.70
CA GLY A 245 5.46 -6.27 -0.60
C GLY A 245 6.40 -5.59 -1.59
N VAL A 246 7.23 -6.34 -2.32
CA VAL A 246 8.12 -5.72 -3.32
C VAL A 246 7.60 -6.05 -4.71
N TYR A 247 7.51 -5.06 -5.58
CA TYR A 247 7.10 -5.22 -6.96
C TYR A 247 8.17 -4.65 -7.90
N VAL A 248 8.70 -5.48 -8.78
CA VAL A 248 9.76 -5.10 -9.70
C VAL A 248 9.28 -5.33 -11.12
N THR A 249 9.45 -4.34 -11.97
CA THR A 249 9.10 -4.38 -13.39
C THR A 249 10.34 -4.13 -14.24
N ARG A 250 10.40 -4.83 -15.36
CA ARG A 250 11.42 -4.68 -16.39
C ARG A 250 10.72 -4.50 -17.72
N SER A 251 10.79 -3.29 -18.26
CA SER A 251 10.25 -2.96 -19.58
C SER A 251 11.36 -3.02 -20.63
N VAL A 252 11.12 -3.68 -21.75
CA VAL A 252 12.07 -3.71 -22.86
C VAL A 252 11.52 -2.87 -24.01
N TYR A 253 12.11 -1.70 -24.22
CA TYR A 253 11.76 -0.78 -25.30
C TYR A 253 12.75 -0.89 -26.46
N PRO A 254 12.37 -0.46 -27.67
CA PRO A 254 13.31 -0.35 -28.81
C PRO A 254 14.53 0.54 -28.51
N SER A 255 14.37 1.55 -27.66
CA SER A 255 15.44 2.47 -27.23
C SER A 255 16.37 1.90 -26.16
N GLY A 256 16.10 0.68 -25.68
CA GLY A 256 16.86 0.03 -24.60
C GLY A 256 15.97 -0.58 -23.53
N THR A 257 16.59 -1.24 -22.56
CA THR A 257 15.86 -1.80 -21.40
C THR A 257 15.70 -0.73 -20.33
N SER A 258 14.50 -0.60 -19.79
CA SER A 258 14.19 0.24 -18.63
C SER A 258 13.70 -0.62 -17.49
N TYR A 259 14.20 -0.38 -16.28
CA TYR A 259 13.75 -1.06 -15.07
C TYR A 259 12.98 -0.05 -14.22
N SER A 260 11.85 -0.48 -13.66
CA SER A 260 11.11 0.29 -12.67
C SER A 260 10.74 -0.63 -11.51
N GLY A 261 11.21 -0.31 -10.30
CA GLY A 261 10.80 -1.01 -9.09
C GLY A 261 9.92 -0.12 -8.23
N SER A 262 8.88 -0.70 -7.65
CA SER A 262 8.08 -0.09 -6.58
C SER A 262 8.03 -1.08 -5.42
N ALA A 263 8.37 -0.64 -4.21
CA ALA A 263 8.00 -1.42 -3.04
C ALA A 263 6.78 -0.76 -2.40
N ASP A 264 5.78 -1.58 -2.12
CA ASP A 264 4.72 -1.18 -1.22
C ASP A 264 5.19 -1.49 0.19
N TYR A 265 5.43 -0.45 0.97
CA TYR A 265 5.65 -0.58 2.41
C TYR A 265 4.37 -0.18 3.12
N ARG A 266 3.50 -1.16 3.37
CA ARG A 266 2.30 -0.91 4.15
C ARG A 266 2.66 -0.97 5.62
N PHE A 267 3.12 0.15 6.14
CA PHE A 267 3.13 0.36 7.59
C PHE A 267 1.68 0.47 8.04
N VAL A 268 1.10 -0.59 8.61
CA VAL A 268 0.07 -0.37 9.61
C VAL A 268 0.75 0.12 10.87
N GLN A 269 1.30 1.31 10.76
CA GLN A 269 1.55 2.08 11.94
C GLN A 269 0.15 2.22 12.57
N ALA A 270 0.04 1.95 13.87
CA ALA A 270 -1.07 2.46 14.64
C ALA A 270 -1.05 4.01 14.68
N THR A 271 -0.58 4.69 13.62
CA THR A 271 -0.68 6.12 13.41
C THR A 271 -2.11 6.51 13.66
N THR A 272 -2.26 7.48 14.53
CA THR A 272 -3.51 8.19 14.72
C THR A 272 -3.92 8.84 13.40
N PRO A 273 -5.04 8.44 12.75
CA PRO A 273 -5.45 9.02 11.48
C PRO A 273 -5.61 10.53 11.60
N VAL A 274 -4.90 11.30 10.77
CA VAL A 274 -5.18 12.72 10.57
C VAL A 274 -5.94 12.93 9.27
N TYR A 275 -7.09 13.60 9.35
CA TYR A 275 -7.89 14.04 8.20
C TYR A 275 -7.81 15.55 8.06
N GLU A 276 -7.63 16.06 6.85
CA GLU A 276 -7.91 17.47 6.55
C GLU A 276 -9.41 17.66 6.41
N VAL A 277 -9.95 18.64 7.11
CA VAL A 277 -11.38 18.98 7.08
C VAL A 277 -11.57 20.07 6.04
N SER A 278 -12.22 19.73 4.92
CA SER A 278 -12.56 20.67 3.86
C SER A 278 -13.44 21.79 4.43
N SER A 279 -12.87 22.98 4.56
CA SER A 279 -13.54 24.20 4.99
C SER A 279 -13.21 25.33 4.01
N SER A 280 -14.21 26.14 3.67
CA SER A 280 -14.07 27.26 2.71
C SER A 280 -13.37 28.49 3.30
N THR A 281 -12.92 28.41 4.56
CA THR A 281 -12.29 29.49 5.30
C THR A 281 -11.05 28.95 5.99
N LEU A 282 -9.88 29.47 5.60
CA LEU A 282 -8.62 29.13 6.27
C LEU A 282 -8.68 29.60 7.74
N PRO A 283 -8.19 28.79 8.70
CA PRO A 283 -8.12 29.19 10.09
C PRO A 283 -7.24 30.43 10.27
N SER A 284 -7.68 31.37 11.12
CA SER A 284 -6.87 32.54 11.47
C SER A 284 -5.75 32.20 12.46
N ASP A 285 -5.95 31.17 13.30
CA ASP A 285 -5.10 30.88 14.45
C ASP A 285 -4.84 29.37 14.65
N PHE A 286 -3.79 29.07 15.42
CA PHE A 286 -3.52 27.74 15.92
C PHE A 286 -4.51 27.39 17.04
N SER A 287 -5.23 26.28 16.89
CA SER A 287 -6.12 25.79 17.93
C SER A 287 -6.06 24.27 18.02
N VAL A 288 -6.31 23.74 19.21
CA VAL A 288 -6.48 22.30 19.45
C VAL A 288 -7.73 22.19 20.28
N GLU A 289 -8.68 21.38 19.83
CA GLU A 289 -9.94 21.12 20.52
C GLU A 289 -9.80 20.02 21.55
N GLN A 290 -10.78 19.95 22.46
CA GLN A 290 -10.89 18.81 23.37
C GLN A 290 -11.22 17.54 22.59
N ASN A 291 -10.62 16.43 23.01
CA ASN A 291 -10.91 15.14 22.41
C ASN A 291 -12.40 14.77 22.61
N SER A 292 -13.04 14.18 21.59
CA SER A 292 -14.43 13.73 21.62
C SER A 292 -14.56 12.31 21.06
N PRO A 293 -15.18 11.36 21.78
CA PRO A 293 -15.73 11.52 23.14
C PRO A 293 -14.64 11.72 24.22
N ASN A 294 -15.00 12.27 25.39
CA ASN A 294 -14.14 12.28 26.58
C ASN A 294 -15.03 12.23 27.84
N PRO A 295 -15.03 11.12 28.61
CA PRO A 295 -14.18 9.93 28.45
C PRO A 295 -14.43 9.12 27.16
N PHE A 296 -13.46 8.34 26.71
CA PHE A 296 -13.53 7.55 25.45
C PHE A 296 -13.25 6.05 25.68
N ASN A 297 -13.75 5.17 24.80
CA ASN A 297 -13.48 3.72 24.82
C ASN A 297 -13.57 3.10 23.41
N PRO A 298 -12.49 2.51 22.87
CA PRO A 298 -11.10 2.92 23.05
C PRO A 298 -10.72 4.06 22.08
N GLU A 299 -11.66 4.58 21.28
CA GLU A 299 -11.38 5.56 20.22
C GLU A 299 -11.89 6.97 20.56
N THR A 300 -11.08 7.98 20.24
CA THR A 300 -11.42 9.41 20.34
C THR A 300 -10.92 10.18 19.14
N SER A 301 -11.57 11.29 18.81
CA SER A 301 -11.09 12.26 17.83
C SER A 301 -10.63 13.56 18.49
N ILE A 302 -9.58 14.19 17.98
CA ILE A 302 -9.04 15.49 18.41
C ILE A 302 -8.98 16.39 17.18
N SER A 303 -9.72 17.49 17.18
CA SER A 303 -9.68 18.45 16.08
C SER A 303 -8.64 19.54 16.37
N TYR A 304 -7.96 20.05 15.36
CA TYR A 304 -7.00 21.14 15.51
C TYR A 304 -6.94 21.98 14.23
N SER A 305 -6.42 23.19 14.32
CA SER A 305 -6.22 24.08 13.18
C SER A 305 -4.81 24.68 13.21
N ILE A 306 -4.24 24.90 12.03
CA ILE A 306 -2.98 25.65 11.88
C ILE A 306 -3.17 26.76 10.85
N ALA A 307 -2.74 27.97 11.18
CA ALA A 307 -2.93 29.16 10.34
C ALA A 307 -1.88 29.30 9.22
N LYS A 308 -0.74 28.60 9.36
CA LYS A 308 0.40 28.64 8.44
C LYS A 308 1.03 27.26 8.36
N SER A 309 1.70 26.98 7.24
CA SER A 309 2.41 25.71 7.06
C SER A 309 3.48 25.51 8.13
N ALA A 310 3.45 24.39 8.83
CA ALA A 310 4.34 24.11 9.95
C ALA A 310 4.56 22.60 10.15
N PRO A 311 5.71 22.17 10.71
CA PRO A 311 5.90 20.79 11.15
C PRO A 311 4.98 20.49 12.33
N VAL A 312 4.26 19.36 12.28
CA VAL A 312 3.26 18.96 13.28
C VAL A 312 3.63 17.65 13.97
N THR A 313 3.67 17.68 15.31
CA THR A 313 3.92 16.51 16.16
C THR A 313 2.79 16.34 17.17
N PHE A 314 2.32 15.11 17.36
CA PHE A 314 1.33 14.73 18.36
C PHE A 314 1.93 13.76 19.36
N GLU A 315 1.83 14.04 20.65
CA GLU A 315 2.38 13.23 21.73
C GLU A 315 1.30 12.93 22.76
N VAL A 316 1.34 11.73 23.34
CA VAL A 316 0.51 11.34 24.48
C VAL A 316 1.41 10.90 25.62
N PHE A 317 1.08 11.38 26.81
CA PHE A 317 1.78 11.11 28.05
C PHE A 317 0.83 10.44 29.05
N ASP A 318 1.38 9.51 29.83
CA ASP A 318 0.71 9.10 31.06
C ASP A 318 0.83 10.17 32.16
N ILE A 319 0.17 9.95 33.30
CA ILE A 319 0.16 10.91 34.42
C ILE A 319 1.55 11.10 35.06
N LEU A 320 2.50 10.20 34.79
CA LEU A 320 3.89 10.31 35.27
C LEU A 320 4.77 11.09 34.27
N GLY A 321 4.20 11.56 33.16
CA GLY A 321 4.90 12.30 32.11
C GLY A 321 5.68 11.41 31.14
N ARG A 322 5.49 10.09 31.17
CA ARG A 322 6.13 9.19 30.21
C ARG A 322 5.39 9.25 28.88
N THR A 323 6.11 9.46 27.79
CA THR A 323 5.55 9.39 26.43
C THR A 323 5.12 7.97 26.14
N VAL A 324 3.81 7.75 26.00
CA VAL A 324 3.22 6.44 25.65
C VAL A 324 2.90 6.34 24.15
N TRP A 325 2.72 7.49 23.51
CA TRP A 325 2.51 7.60 22.08
C TRP A 325 3.15 8.89 21.56
N GLU A 326 3.72 8.85 20.37
CA GLU A 326 4.16 10.06 19.66
C GLU A 326 4.16 9.76 18.17
N GLU A 327 3.63 10.71 17.40
CA GLU A 327 3.50 10.68 15.95
C GLU A 327 3.99 12.00 15.36
N ASN A 328 4.80 11.93 14.30
CA ASN A 328 5.29 13.10 13.57
C ASN A 328 4.63 13.12 12.18
N PHE A 329 3.77 14.11 11.94
CA PHE A 329 3.03 14.24 10.69
C PHE A 329 3.79 15.01 9.60
N GLY A 330 5.04 15.41 9.87
CA GLY A 330 5.80 16.27 8.97
C GLY A 330 5.19 17.66 8.84
N THR A 331 5.52 18.36 7.75
CA THR A 331 4.99 19.69 7.45
C THR A 331 3.58 19.59 6.90
N GLN A 332 2.61 20.20 7.59
CA GLN A 332 1.23 20.36 7.12
C GLN A 332 0.99 21.79 6.65
N SER A 333 0.10 22.00 5.69
CA SER A 333 -0.32 23.32 5.19
C SER A 333 -1.31 24.02 6.12
N ALA A 334 -1.57 25.31 5.92
CA ALA A 334 -2.64 26.00 6.64
C ALA A 334 -3.98 25.28 6.42
N GLY A 335 -4.70 24.94 7.50
CA GLY A 335 -5.89 24.11 7.41
C GLY A 335 -6.43 23.62 8.76
N ALA A 336 -7.60 23.01 8.71
CA ALA A 336 -8.23 22.33 9.84
C ALA A 336 -8.04 20.82 9.69
N TYR A 337 -7.74 20.16 10.80
CA TYR A 337 -7.34 18.77 10.83
C TYR A 337 -7.99 18.00 11.98
N ARG A 338 -8.08 16.68 11.87
CA ARG A 338 -8.62 15.80 12.93
C ARG A 338 -7.77 14.56 13.10
N ILE A 339 -7.21 14.37 14.30
CA ILE A 339 -6.50 13.17 14.77
C ILE A 339 -7.52 12.18 15.33
N GLN A 340 -7.46 10.90 14.96
CA GLN A 340 -8.15 9.81 15.65
C GLN A 340 -7.15 9.00 16.46
N TRP A 341 -7.42 8.70 17.73
CA TRP A 341 -6.54 7.86 18.56
C TRP A 341 -7.31 6.76 19.25
N ASN A 342 -6.73 5.57 19.28
CA ASN A 342 -7.37 4.33 19.71
C ASN A 342 -6.89 3.82 21.08
N GLY A 343 -6.22 4.67 21.87
CA GLY A 343 -5.80 4.32 23.23
C GLY A 343 -4.70 3.24 23.29
N ARG A 344 -3.87 3.10 22.25
CA ARG A 344 -2.74 2.16 22.22
C ARG A 344 -1.39 2.87 22.31
N ASP A 345 -0.40 2.15 22.80
CA ASP A 345 1.00 2.58 22.80
C ASP A 345 1.71 2.28 21.47
N ARG A 346 2.96 2.75 21.32
CA ARG A 346 3.79 2.56 20.11
C ARG A 346 4.01 1.11 19.70
N SER A 347 3.90 0.15 20.62
CA SER A 347 4.03 -1.28 20.33
C SER A 347 2.72 -1.90 19.81
N GLY A 348 1.64 -1.12 19.79
CA GLY A 348 0.29 -1.58 19.46
C GLY A 348 -0.46 -2.18 20.65
N ALA A 349 0.12 -2.15 21.85
CA ALA A 349 -0.53 -2.67 23.05
C ALA A 349 -1.59 -1.69 23.58
N PRO A 350 -2.75 -2.18 24.07
CA PRO A 350 -3.78 -1.32 24.65
C PRO A 350 -3.29 -0.73 25.98
N LEU A 351 -3.52 0.58 26.16
CA LEU A 351 -3.25 1.27 27.41
C LEU A 351 -4.30 0.92 28.48
N ALA A 352 -3.96 1.16 29.75
CA ALA A 352 -4.86 0.97 30.88
C ALA A 352 -5.90 2.11 30.95
N SER A 353 -7.06 1.86 31.56
CA SER A 353 -8.01 2.93 31.87
C SER A 353 -7.35 3.96 32.78
N GLY A 354 -7.56 5.24 32.51
CA GLY A 354 -6.90 6.30 33.26
C GLY A 354 -6.89 7.65 32.56
N VAL A 355 -6.22 8.59 33.23
CA VAL A 355 -6.01 9.94 32.72
C VAL A 355 -4.71 9.99 31.92
N TYR A 356 -4.80 10.59 30.74
CA TYR A 356 -3.69 10.85 29.85
C TYR A 356 -3.66 12.33 29.48
N LEU A 357 -2.47 12.83 29.16
CA LEU A 357 -2.29 14.15 28.57
C LEU A 357 -1.89 13.98 27.11
N TYR A 358 -2.39 14.82 26.23
CA TYR A 358 -1.87 14.91 24.87
C TYR A 358 -1.36 16.31 24.60
N ARG A 359 -0.28 16.39 23.81
CA ARG A 359 0.31 17.63 23.32
C ARG A 359 0.33 17.59 21.80
N LEU A 360 -0.13 18.67 21.19
CA LEU A 360 0.08 18.93 19.78
C LEU A 360 1.03 20.13 19.63
N THR A 361 2.07 19.97 18.82
CA THR A 361 3.02 21.03 18.48
C THR A 361 2.95 21.29 16.99
N ALA A 362 2.81 22.55 16.58
CA ALA A 362 2.83 23.00 15.19
C ALA A 362 3.80 24.18 15.04
N GLY A 363 5.03 23.91 14.58
CA GLY A 363 6.10 24.90 14.55
C GLY A 363 6.43 25.42 15.95
N GLU A 364 6.27 26.73 16.16
CA GLU A 364 6.49 27.38 17.47
C GLU A 364 5.27 27.29 18.42
N ASN A 365 4.10 26.89 17.91
CA ASN A 365 2.89 26.79 18.71
C ASN A 365 2.76 25.40 19.33
N SER A 366 2.27 25.32 20.57
CA SER A 366 1.91 24.05 21.19
C SER A 366 0.68 24.18 22.10
N SER A 367 -0.08 23.09 22.22
CA SER A 367 -1.22 23.02 23.13
C SER A 367 -1.29 21.64 23.78
N THR A 368 -1.54 21.62 25.09
CA THR A 368 -1.66 20.41 25.89
C THR A 368 -3.05 20.31 26.49
N ARG A 369 -3.67 19.13 26.40
CA ARG A 369 -5.00 18.85 26.92
C ARG A 369 -5.05 17.49 27.61
N LYS A 370 -6.12 17.29 28.40
CA LYS A 370 -6.32 16.08 29.21
C LYS A 370 -7.45 15.23 28.61
N MET A 371 -7.24 13.92 28.57
CA MET A 371 -8.22 12.93 28.13
C MET A 371 -8.36 11.78 29.13
N MET A 372 -9.52 11.12 29.15
CA MET A 372 -9.81 9.99 30.01
C MET A 372 -10.17 8.76 29.18
N LEU A 373 -9.37 7.70 29.29
CA LEU A 373 -9.62 6.40 28.67
C LEU A 373 -10.41 5.51 29.63
N LEU A 374 -11.55 5.00 29.16
CA LEU A 374 -12.32 3.93 29.80
C LEU A 374 -12.12 2.64 29.01
N LYS A 375 -12.06 1.51 29.69
CA LYS A 375 -11.96 0.20 29.05
C LYS A 375 -13.17 -0.64 29.43
#